data_AF-A0A428KGK0-F1
#
_entry.id   AF-A0A428KGK0-F1
#
_cell.length_a   1.000
_cell.length_b   1.000
_cell.length_c   1.000
_cell.angle_alpha   90.00
_cell.angle_beta   90.00
_cell.angle_gamma   90.00
#
_symmetry.space_group_name_H-M   'P 1'
#
loop_
_entity.id
_entity.type
_entity.pdbx_description
1 polymer ?
#
loop_
_entity_poly.entity_id
_entity_poly.type
_entity_poly.pdbx_seq_one_letter_code
_entity_poly.pdbx_strand_id
1 'polypeptide(L)'
;MKNLLLLLLALLLATGARAHGGEDHGDAAKPSAGPVATTFSVAALSESFELLLRYEPLQKGQDADMRLFVSDYATNAPIKGAKLTITCPEAADLKFVVSEKSPGSYLVEGRFPANQKYSLAVNIVAGDKADLMLLSGIEVGKLLPVAAAAPAAAPLIGSWKTVLLLFGAFALGIAATALVMRRRRPAAPVSPSTPAVYENHA
;
A
#
# COMPACT_ATOMS: atom_id res chain seq x y z
N MET A 1 -11.73 2.38 59.77
CA MET A 1 -10.80 2.04 58.67
C MET A 1 -11.13 0.69 58.00
N LYS A 2 -11.41 -0.38 58.75
CA LYS A 2 -11.78 -1.70 58.20
C LYS A 2 -13.02 -1.68 57.28
N ASN A 3 -14.05 -0.93 57.67
CA ASN A 3 -15.30 -0.82 56.89
C ASN A 3 -15.12 0.02 55.61
N LEU A 4 -14.18 0.97 55.62
CA LEU A 4 -13.82 1.77 54.44
C LEU A 4 -13.01 0.93 53.45
N LEU A 5 -12.10 0.09 53.95
CA LEU A 5 -11.32 -0.85 53.15
C LEU A 5 -12.22 -1.90 52.47
N LEU A 6 -13.23 -2.41 53.19
CA LEU A 6 -14.22 -3.34 52.64
C LEU A 6 -15.14 -2.67 51.60
N LEU A 7 -15.53 -1.40 51.82
CA LEU A 7 -16.29 -0.65 50.82
C LEU A 7 -15.47 -0.38 49.54
N LEU A 8 -14.18 -0.04 49.69
CA LEU A 8 -13.25 0.15 48.58
C LEU A 8 -13.04 -1.16 47.81
N LEU A 9 -12.86 -2.28 48.52
CA LEU A 9 -12.68 -3.60 47.90
C LEU A 9 -13.95 -4.05 47.15
N ALA A 10 -15.13 -3.82 47.72
CA ALA A 10 -16.40 -4.10 47.06
C ALA A 10 -16.64 -3.22 45.81
N LEU A 11 -16.16 -1.97 45.81
CA LEU A 11 -16.25 -1.07 44.66
C LEU A 11 -15.27 -1.45 43.54
N LEU A 12 -14.10 -1.99 43.88
CA LEU A 12 -13.12 -2.55 42.94
C LEU A 12 -13.60 -3.88 42.30
N LEU A 13 -14.40 -4.67 43.02
CA LEU A 13 -14.98 -5.92 42.51
C LEU A 13 -16.27 -5.69 41.68
N ALA A 14 -16.88 -4.51 41.79
CA ALA A 14 -18.09 -4.14 41.05
C ALA A 14 -17.82 -3.59 39.64
N THR A 15 -16.56 -3.45 39.23
CA THR A 15 -16.22 -3.21 37.83
C THR A 15 -16.39 -4.53 37.09
N GLY A 16 -17.62 -4.82 36.68
CA GLY A 16 -17.90 -5.91 35.77
C GLY A 16 -16.90 -5.84 34.62
N ALA A 17 -16.26 -6.96 34.32
CA ALA A 17 -15.39 -7.09 33.17
C ALA A 17 -16.25 -6.77 31.92
N ARG A 18 -16.27 -5.50 31.53
CA ARG A 18 -16.56 -5.10 30.17
C ARG A 18 -15.38 -5.68 29.40
N ALA A 19 -15.61 -6.84 28.78
CA ALA A 19 -14.91 -7.10 27.54
C ALA A 19 -15.14 -5.84 26.71
N HIS A 20 -14.11 -4.99 26.60
CA HIS A 20 -14.12 -4.01 25.54
C HIS A 20 -14.37 -4.84 24.28
N GLY A 21 -15.36 -4.41 23.50
CA GLY A 21 -15.73 -5.13 22.30
C GLY A 21 -14.48 -5.35 21.46
N GLY A 22 -14.51 -6.34 20.57
CA GLY A 22 -13.53 -6.44 19.50
C GLY A 22 -13.59 -5.18 18.65
N GLU A 23 -13.04 -4.08 19.17
CA GLU A 23 -12.59 -2.93 18.43
C GLU A 23 -11.59 -3.54 17.48
N ASP A 24 -12.07 -3.73 16.27
CA ASP A 24 -11.27 -4.11 15.15
C ASP A 24 -10.18 -3.06 15.03
N HIS A 25 -9.03 -3.37 15.64
CA HIS A 25 -7.78 -2.67 15.42
C HIS A 25 -7.14 -3.11 14.09
N GLY A 26 -7.87 -3.89 13.29
CA GLY A 26 -7.80 -3.72 11.85
C GLY A 26 -8.27 -2.31 11.52
N ASP A 27 -7.34 -1.36 11.60
CA ASP A 27 -7.22 -0.44 10.46
C ASP A 27 -7.17 -1.38 9.26
N ALA A 28 -8.33 -1.57 8.61
CA ALA A 28 -8.44 -2.42 7.45
C ALA A 28 -7.43 -1.82 6.50
N ALA A 29 -6.23 -2.43 6.46
CA ALA A 29 -5.06 -1.86 5.84
C ALA A 29 -5.54 -1.45 4.47
N LYS A 30 -5.66 -0.13 4.27
CA LYS A 30 -6.30 0.42 3.08
C LYS A 30 -5.67 -0.35 1.93
N PRO A 31 -6.46 -1.06 1.08
CA PRO A 31 -5.90 -2.03 0.17
C PRO A 31 -4.71 -1.39 -0.48
N SER A 32 -3.50 -1.90 -0.18
CA SER A 32 -2.29 -1.32 -0.72
C SER A 32 -2.53 -1.31 -2.21
N ALA A 33 -2.50 -0.11 -2.82
CA ALA A 33 -2.63 -0.01 -4.26
C ALA A 33 -1.60 -1.01 -4.81
N GLY A 34 -2.11 -2.03 -5.50
CA GLY A 34 -1.25 -3.08 -6.03
C GLY A 34 -0.20 -2.47 -6.94
N PRO A 35 0.86 -3.22 -7.32
CA PRO A 35 1.88 -2.73 -8.23
C PRO A 35 1.22 -2.05 -9.44
N VAL A 36 1.54 -0.78 -9.67
CA VAL A 36 1.06 -0.04 -10.84
C VAL A 36 1.66 -0.72 -12.08
N ALA A 37 0.83 -1.10 -13.03
CA ALA A 37 1.29 -1.69 -14.28
C ALA A 37 2.23 -0.71 -14.98
N THR A 38 3.45 -1.17 -15.31
CA THR A 38 4.47 -0.39 -16.03
C THR A 38 4.52 -0.71 -17.53
N THR A 39 3.75 -1.70 -17.99
CA THR A 39 3.74 -2.16 -19.38
C THR A 39 2.32 -2.52 -19.82
N PHE A 40 2.06 -2.39 -21.12
CA PHE A 40 0.97 -3.06 -21.81
C PHE A 40 1.39 -4.44 -22.31
N SER A 41 0.42 -5.30 -22.57
CA SER A 41 0.63 -6.62 -23.15
C SER A 41 -0.47 -6.94 -24.17
N VAL A 42 -0.11 -7.56 -25.28
CA VAL A 42 -1.04 -8.20 -26.22
C VAL A 42 -0.57 -9.62 -26.51
N ALA A 43 -1.49 -10.55 -26.75
CA ALA A 43 -1.19 -11.95 -26.96
C ALA A 43 -1.93 -12.52 -28.18
N ALA A 44 -1.36 -13.55 -28.77
CA ALA A 44 -1.97 -14.34 -29.82
C ALA A 44 -1.59 -15.81 -29.62
N LEU A 45 -2.49 -16.72 -29.95
CA LEU A 45 -2.33 -18.16 -29.76
C LEU A 45 -2.62 -18.89 -31.07
N SER A 46 -1.88 -19.97 -31.31
CA SER A 46 -2.16 -20.94 -32.36
C SER A 46 -1.93 -22.36 -31.83
N GLU A 47 -2.11 -23.37 -32.68
CA GLU A 47 -1.88 -24.77 -32.28
C GLU A 47 -0.39 -25.05 -32.00
N SER A 48 0.51 -24.27 -32.60
CA SER A 48 1.97 -24.46 -32.49
C SER A 48 2.64 -23.46 -31.56
N PHE A 49 2.12 -22.24 -31.48
CA PHE A 49 2.82 -21.12 -30.87
C PHE A 49 1.92 -20.31 -29.92
N GLU A 50 2.53 -19.78 -28.88
CA GLU A 50 1.99 -18.70 -28.06
C GLU A 50 2.89 -17.48 -28.18
N LEU A 51 2.27 -16.34 -28.47
CA LEU A 51 2.93 -15.04 -28.54
C LEU A 51 2.45 -14.14 -27.42
N LEU A 52 3.40 -13.47 -26.77
CA LEU A 52 3.12 -12.37 -25.84
C LEU A 52 4.04 -11.20 -26.18
N LEU A 53 3.46 -10.06 -26.58
CA LEU A 53 4.19 -8.82 -26.79
C LEU A 53 3.96 -7.91 -25.60
N ARG A 54 5.04 -7.51 -24.91
CA ARG A 54 5.03 -6.54 -23.82
C ARG A 54 5.74 -5.27 -24.24
N TYR A 55 5.18 -4.11 -23.90
CA TYR A 55 5.73 -2.82 -24.29
C TYR A 55 5.35 -1.72 -23.29
N GLU A 56 6.22 -0.73 -23.15
CA GLU A 56 5.92 0.51 -22.42
C GLU A 56 5.03 1.45 -23.26
N PRO A 57 4.48 2.54 -22.69
CA PRO A 57 3.73 3.52 -23.47
C PRO A 57 4.49 4.00 -24.71
N LEU A 58 3.95 3.66 -25.88
CA LEU A 58 4.54 4.03 -27.18
C LEU A 58 4.07 5.42 -27.60
N GLN A 59 4.90 6.15 -28.35
CA GLN A 59 4.57 7.45 -28.89
C GLN A 59 4.90 7.52 -30.38
N LYS A 60 4.09 8.25 -31.15
CA LYS A 60 4.38 8.50 -32.57
C LYS A 60 5.77 9.11 -32.75
N GLY A 61 6.48 8.64 -33.78
CA GLY A 61 7.78 9.16 -34.20
C GLY A 61 8.93 8.87 -33.23
N GLN A 62 8.68 8.21 -32.10
CA GLN A 62 9.71 7.79 -31.15
C GLN A 62 10.09 6.34 -31.37
N ASP A 63 11.28 5.99 -30.92
CA ASP A 63 11.75 4.61 -30.96
C ASP A 63 10.92 3.77 -29.99
N ALA A 64 10.49 2.62 -30.48
CA ALA A 64 9.64 1.68 -29.77
C ALA A 64 10.41 0.39 -29.53
N ASP A 65 10.74 0.13 -28.27
CA ASP A 65 11.38 -1.10 -27.82
C ASP A 65 10.32 -2.02 -27.23
N MET A 66 9.97 -3.08 -27.96
CA MET A 66 8.95 -4.03 -27.55
C MET A 66 9.57 -5.40 -27.33
N ARG A 67 9.07 -6.13 -26.33
CA ARG A 67 9.55 -7.47 -26.00
C ARG A 67 8.54 -8.50 -26.46
N LEU A 68 8.91 -9.31 -27.45
CA LEU A 68 8.10 -10.44 -27.91
C LEU A 68 8.60 -11.74 -27.29
N PHE A 69 7.70 -12.48 -26.67
CA PHE A 69 7.93 -13.84 -26.20
C PHE A 69 7.27 -14.82 -27.16
N VAL A 70 7.99 -15.91 -27.46
CA VAL A 70 7.53 -17.00 -28.33
C VAL A 70 7.73 -18.32 -27.58
N SER A 71 6.63 -19.00 -27.31
CA SER A 71 6.60 -20.31 -26.64
C SER A 71 5.87 -21.35 -27.48
N ASP A 72 6.19 -22.61 -27.24
CA ASP A 72 5.41 -23.75 -27.74
C ASP A 72 4.07 -23.79 -27.00
N TYR A 73 2.97 -23.85 -27.75
CA TYR A 73 1.63 -23.74 -27.17
C TYR A 73 1.29 -24.88 -26.20
N ALA A 74 1.71 -26.11 -26.52
CA ALA A 74 1.35 -27.28 -25.73
C ALA A 74 2.14 -27.38 -24.42
N THR A 75 3.39 -26.89 -24.42
CA THR A 75 4.33 -27.09 -23.30
C THR A 75 4.71 -25.80 -22.57
N ASN A 76 4.34 -24.64 -23.12
CA ASN A 76 4.82 -23.30 -22.75
C ASN A 76 6.36 -23.16 -22.74
N ALA A 77 7.08 -24.10 -23.37
CA ALA A 77 8.53 -24.04 -23.45
C ALA A 77 8.98 -22.89 -24.37
N PRO A 78 10.01 -22.11 -24.01
CA PRO A 78 10.50 -21.02 -24.86
C PRO A 78 11.12 -21.55 -26.15
N ILE A 79 10.78 -20.94 -27.29
CA ILE A 79 11.29 -21.36 -28.60
C ILE A 79 12.52 -20.54 -28.98
N LYS A 80 13.68 -21.22 -28.98
CA LYS A 80 14.96 -20.66 -29.40
C LYS A 80 15.09 -20.60 -30.93
N GLY A 81 15.66 -19.52 -31.45
CA GLY A 81 16.08 -19.43 -32.86
C GLY A 81 14.95 -19.39 -33.88
N ALA A 82 13.75 -18.95 -33.49
CA ALA A 82 12.66 -18.72 -34.42
C ALA A 82 13.02 -17.57 -35.38
N LYS A 83 12.78 -17.78 -36.67
CA LYS A 83 12.86 -16.71 -37.67
C LYS A 83 11.54 -15.96 -37.66
N LEU A 84 11.60 -14.66 -37.37
CA LEU A 84 10.44 -13.80 -37.24
C LEU A 84 10.46 -12.75 -38.35
N THR A 85 9.35 -12.62 -39.07
CA THR A 85 9.10 -11.49 -39.98
C THR A 85 7.84 -10.77 -39.51
N ILE A 86 7.96 -9.48 -39.21
CA ILE A 86 6.86 -8.68 -38.66
C ILE A 86 6.45 -7.62 -39.68
N THR A 87 5.15 -7.54 -39.95
CA THR A 87 4.55 -6.51 -40.79
C THR A 87 3.39 -5.84 -40.06
N CYS A 88 3.09 -4.60 -40.45
CA CYS A 88 1.99 -3.82 -39.89
C CYS A 88 0.97 -3.53 -40.99
N PRO A 89 -0.22 -4.16 -40.97
CA PRO A 89 -1.24 -3.96 -42.01
C PRO A 89 -1.67 -2.51 -42.16
N GLU A 90 -1.69 -1.75 -41.06
CA GLU A 90 -2.11 -0.34 -41.05
C GLU A 90 -0.99 0.62 -41.49
N ALA A 91 0.24 0.15 -41.67
CA ALA A 91 1.39 0.95 -42.09
C ALA A 91 2.44 0.11 -42.84
N ALA A 92 2.29 -0.05 -44.15
CA ALA A 92 3.18 -0.89 -44.98
C ALA A 92 4.67 -0.48 -44.97
N ASP A 93 4.93 0.82 -44.77
CA ASP A 93 6.28 1.37 -44.70
C ASP A 93 6.93 1.21 -43.32
N LEU A 94 6.15 0.85 -42.29
CA LEU A 94 6.68 0.58 -40.96
C LEU A 94 7.53 -0.69 -41.00
N LYS A 95 8.82 -0.55 -40.65
CA LYS A 95 9.77 -1.65 -40.57
C LYS A 95 10.11 -1.94 -39.11
N PHE A 96 10.37 -3.21 -38.84
CA PHE A 96 10.80 -3.68 -37.54
C PHE A 96 12.16 -4.37 -37.66
N VAL A 97 13.03 -4.11 -36.69
CA VAL A 97 14.25 -4.89 -36.47
C VAL A 97 13.96 -5.87 -35.34
N VAL A 98 14.28 -7.14 -35.56
CA VAL A 98 14.02 -8.21 -34.58
C VAL A 98 15.33 -8.88 -34.21
N SER A 99 15.61 -8.96 -32.90
CA SER A 99 16.81 -9.62 -32.39
C SER A 99 16.49 -10.53 -31.19
N GLU A 100 16.86 -11.81 -31.28
CA GLU A 100 16.76 -12.74 -30.15
C GLU A 100 17.73 -12.31 -29.05
N LYS A 101 17.23 -12.20 -27.81
CA LYS A 101 18.02 -11.82 -26.63
C LYS A 101 18.26 -13.01 -25.69
N SER A 102 17.31 -13.94 -25.65
CA SER A 102 17.42 -15.24 -24.96
C SER A 102 16.45 -16.22 -25.63
N PRO A 103 16.52 -17.53 -25.36
CA PRO A 103 15.56 -18.49 -25.89
C PRO A 103 14.12 -18.00 -25.70
N GLY A 104 13.36 -17.92 -26.79
CA GLY A 104 11.95 -17.48 -26.79
C GLY A 104 11.73 -15.99 -26.51
N SER A 105 12.76 -15.13 -26.45
CA SER A 105 12.64 -13.71 -26.10
C SER A 105 13.35 -12.85 -27.13
N TYR A 106 12.58 -11.99 -27.79
CA TYR A 106 13.02 -11.17 -28.92
C TYR A 106 12.75 -9.70 -28.62
N LEU A 107 13.74 -8.85 -28.88
CA LEU A 107 13.53 -7.41 -28.95
C LEU A 107 13.01 -7.07 -30.35
N VAL A 108 11.91 -6.35 -30.41
CA VAL A 108 11.28 -5.82 -31.63
C VAL A 108 11.36 -4.31 -31.56
N GLU A 109 12.16 -3.73 -32.45
CA GLU A 109 12.44 -2.29 -32.52
C GLU A 109 11.74 -1.70 -33.75
N GLY A 110 11.08 -0.55 -33.59
CA GLY A 110 10.43 0.15 -34.70
C GLY A 110 10.09 1.59 -34.35
N ARG A 111 9.47 2.31 -35.28
CA ARG A 111 9.03 3.70 -35.06
C ARG A 111 7.64 3.93 -35.65
N PHE A 112 6.63 3.94 -34.79
CA PHE A 112 5.24 4.08 -35.24
C PHE A 112 4.97 5.48 -35.80
N PRO A 113 4.32 5.61 -36.98
CA PRO A 113 4.16 6.90 -37.64
C PRO A 113 3.05 7.77 -37.01
N ALA A 114 2.06 7.19 -36.33
CA ALA A 114 0.92 7.90 -35.76
C ALA A 114 0.49 7.34 -34.40
N ASN A 115 -0.26 8.14 -33.64
CA ASN A 115 -0.92 7.68 -32.43
C ASN A 115 -2.27 7.06 -32.83
N GLN A 116 -2.33 5.74 -32.87
CA GLN A 116 -3.52 4.97 -33.19
C GLN A 116 -3.38 3.53 -32.72
N LYS A 117 -4.41 2.72 -32.97
CA LYS A 117 -4.34 1.27 -32.78
C LYS A 117 -3.64 0.63 -33.98
N TYR A 118 -2.73 -0.29 -33.70
CA TYR A 118 -2.03 -1.10 -34.68
C TYR A 118 -2.19 -2.59 -34.39
N SER A 119 -1.97 -3.36 -35.45
CA SER A 119 -1.80 -4.80 -35.38
C SER A 119 -0.45 -5.18 -35.96
N LEU A 120 0.17 -6.23 -35.43
CA LEU A 120 1.41 -6.81 -35.98
C LEU A 120 1.11 -8.22 -36.49
N ALA A 121 1.27 -8.42 -37.79
CA ALA A 121 1.25 -9.73 -38.39
C ALA A 121 2.66 -10.33 -38.29
N VAL A 122 2.79 -11.40 -37.52
CA VAL A 122 4.05 -12.08 -37.21
C VAL A 122 4.07 -13.42 -37.94
N ASN A 123 4.91 -13.52 -38.96
CA ASN A 123 5.25 -14.80 -39.57
C ASN A 123 6.39 -15.44 -38.78
N ILE A 124 6.17 -16.66 -38.31
CA ILE A 124 7.08 -17.41 -37.44
C ILE A 124 7.50 -18.67 -38.18
N VAL A 125 8.79 -18.96 -38.21
CA VAL A 125 9.33 -20.24 -38.68
C VAL A 125 10.33 -20.76 -37.65
N ALA A 126 10.06 -21.93 -37.07
CA ALA A 126 10.90 -22.57 -36.06
C ALA A 126 10.96 -24.09 -36.32
N GLY A 127 12.11 -24.56 -36.80
CA GLY A 127 12.26 -25.96 -37.20
C GLY A 127 11.33 -26.33 -38.35
N ASP A 128 10.45 -27.30 -38.11
CA ASP A 128 9.42 -27.80 -39.03
C ASP A 128 8.06 -27.12 -38.85
N LYS A 129 7.90 -26.24 -37.85
CA LYS A 129 6.68 -25.48 -37.58
C LYS A 129 6.74 -24.09 -38.20
N ALA A 130 5.64 -23.66 -38.78
CA ALA A 130 5.47 -22.29 -39.29
C ALA A 130 4.03 -21.81 -39.09
N ASP A 131 3.87 -20.51 -38.84
CA ASP A 131 2.55 -19.91 -38.66
C ASP A 131 2.55 -18.39 -38.92
N LEU A 132 1.38 -17.83 -39.21
CA LEU A 132 1.13 -16.40 -39.34
C LEU A 132 0.10 -15.97 -38.30
N MET A 133 0.56 -15.22 -37.30
CA MET A 133 -0.26 -14.80 -36.16
C MET A 133 -0.46 -13.28 -36.13
N LEU A 134 -1.61 -12.82 -35.65
CA LEU A 134 -1.93 -11.40 -35.56
C LEU A 134 -1.98 -10.94 -34.10
N LEU A 135 -1.03 -10.09 -33.71
CA LEU A 135 -1.05 -9.38 -32.42
C LEU A 135 -1.81 -8.07 -32.59
N SER A 136 -3.04 -8.02 -32.07
CA SER A 136 -3.93 -6.86 -32.20
C SER A 136 -4.01 -6.05 -30.91
N GLY A 137 -4.36 -4.76 -31.04
CA GLY A 137 -4.64 -3.90 -29.88
C GLY A 137 -3.42 -3.18 -29.32
N ILE A 138 -2.42 -2.90 -30.17
CA ILE A 138 -1.27 -2.08 -29.80
C ILE A 138 -1.66 -0.61 -29.90
N GLU A 139 -1.88 0.04 -28.76
CA GLU A 139 -2.41 1.42 -28.70
C GLU A 139 -1.28 2.44 -28.53
N VAL A 140 -0.78 2.99 -29.66
CA VAL A 140 0.26 4.03 -29.64
C VAL A 140 -0.34 5.37 -29.20
N GLY A 141 0.31 6.02 -28.23
CA GLY A 141 -0.16 7.24 -27.58
C GLY A 141 -0.99 7.02 -26.32
N LYS A 142 -1.26 5.76 -25.93
CA LYS A 142 -1.95 5.43 -24.69
C LYS A 142 -0.99 5.47 -23.50
N LEU A 143 -1.38 6.14 -22.43
CA LEU A 143 -0.65 6.19 -21.17
C LEU A 143 -1.16 5.13 -20.19
N LEU A 144 -0.29 4.66 -19.31
CA LEU A 144 -0.67 3.78 -18.22
C LEU A 144 -1.43 4.57 -17.13
N PRO A 145 -2.35 3.93 -16.39
CA PRO A 145 -3.00 4.56 -15.26
C PRO A 145 -1.97 5.00 -14.21
N VAL A 146 -1.98 6.28 -13.85
CA VAL A 146 -1.19 6.78 -12.70
C VAL A 146 -2.01 6.54 -11.44
N ALA A 147 -1.39 5.98 -10.39
CA ALA A 147 -2.04 5.82 -9.10
C ALA A 147 -2.52 7.18 -8.57
N ALA A 148 -3.78 7.25 -8.13
CA ALA A 148 -4.31 8.44 -7.50
C ALA A 148 -3.46 8.78 -6.27
N ALA A 149 -3.01 10.04 -6.16
CA ALA A 149 -2.27 10.50 -5.00
C ALA A 149 -3.10 10.25 -3.73
N ALA A 150 -2.49 9.64 -2.72
CA ALA A 150 -3.16 9.41 -1.45
C ALA A 150 -3.58 10.78 -0.86
N PRO A 151 -4.81 10.90 -0.31
CA PRO A 151 -5.21 12.12 0.38
C PRO A 151 -4.25 12.37 1.53
N ALA A 152 -3.77 13.61 1.64
CA ALA A 152 -2.89 14.03 2.73
C ALA A 152 -3.52 13.68 4.09
N ALA A 153 -2.75 13.06 4.98
CA ALA A 153 -3.23 12.76 6.32
C ALA A 153 -3.65 14.05 7.02
N ALA A 154 -4.85 14.08 7.59
CA ALA A 154 -5.30 15.20 8.39
C ALA A 154 -4.36 15.37 9.59
N PRO A 155 -3.90 16.60 9.90
CA PRO A 155 -3.00 16.81 11.03
C PRO A 155 -3.69 16.41 12.34
N LEU A 156 -3.07 15.50 13.10
CA LEU A 156 -3.52 15.03 14.41
C LEU A 156 -3.72 16.18 15.44
N ILE A 157 -3.03 17.30 15.24
CA ILE A 157 -3.05 18.49 16.12
C ILE A 157 -3.53 19.73 15.35
N GLY A 158 -4.42 19.54 14.37
CA GLY A 158 -4.92 20.64 13.52
C GLY A 158 -6.14 21.39 14.07
N SER A 159 -6.83 20.84 15.07
CA SER A 159 -8.08 21.41 15.57
C SER A 159 -7.87 22.11 16.91
N TRP A 160 -8.24 23.39 16.99
CA TRP A 160 -8.22 24.17 18.23
C TRP A 160 -9.03 23.50 19.36
N LYS A 161 -10.02 22.67 19.00
CA LYS A 161 -10.81 21.87 19.95
C LYS A 161 -9.93 20.82 20.64
N THR A 162 -9.03 20.16 19.92
CA THR A 162 -8.09 19.18 20.49
C THR A 162 -7.13 19.86 21.46
N VAL A 163 -6.65 21.06 21.11
CA VAL A 163 -5.81 21.87 21.99
C VAL A 163 -6.57 22.23 23.28
N LEU A 164 -7.80 22.73 23.18
CA LEU A 164 -8.62 23.03 24.36
C LEU A 164 -8.89 21.80 25.23
N LEU A 165 -9.12 20.64 24.63
CA LEU A 165 -9.42 19.41 25.37
C LEU A 165 -8.19 18.94 26.16
N LEU A 166 -6.99 19.03 25.57
CA LEU A 166 -5.73 18.72 26.26
C LEU A 166 -5.46 19.69 27.42
N PHE A 167 -5.64 21.00 27.19
CA PHE A 167 -5.51 22.00 28.26
C PHE A 167 -6.54 21.79 29.37
N GLY A 168 -7.78 21.47 29.02
CA GLY A 168 -8.85 21.16 29.97
C GLY A 168 -8.51 19.95 30.83
N ALA A 169 -8.08 18.85 30.21
CA ALA A 169 -7.68 17.62 30.93
C ALA A 169 -6.49 17.87 31.86
N PHE A 170 -5.49 18.64 31.41
CA PHE A 170 -4.33 18.99 32.22
C PHE A 170 -4.70 19.85 33.43
N ALA A 171 -5.55 20.87 33.25
CA ALA A 171 -6.02 21.72 34.34
C ALA A 171 -6.85 20.93 35.38
N LEU A 172 -7.69 20.00 34.91
CA LEU A 172 -8.47 19.10 35.77
C LEU A 172 -7.57 18.20 36.61
N GLY A 173 -6.50 17.66 36.02
CA GLY A 173 -5.48 16.87 36.73
C GLY A 173 -4.78 17.67 37.83
N ILE A 174 -4.40 18.91 37.56
CA ILE A 174 -3.79 19.80 38.56
C ILE A 174 -4.76 20.07 39.71
N ALA A 175 -6.02 20.40 39.40
CA ALA A 175 -7.04 20.69 40.41
C ALA A 175 -7.31 19.48 41.31
N ALA A 176 -7.39 18.27 40.73
CA ALA A 176 -7.56 17.03 41.47
C ALA A 176 -6.38 16.76 42.43
N THR A 177 -5.15 16.90 41.95
CA THR A 177 -3.94 16.76 42.78
C THR A 177 -3.93 17.78 43.93
N ALA A 178 -4.24 19.05 43.65
CA ALA A 178 -4.30 20.09 44.66
C ALA A 178 -5.37 19.81 45.74
N LEU A 179 -6.54 19.29 45.35
CA LEU A 179 -7.60 18.90 46.28
C LEU A 179 -7.17 17.75 47.20
N VAL A 180 -6.49 16.74 46.65
CA VAL A 180 -5.95 15.61 47.43
C VAL A 180 -4.88 16.09 48.41
N MET A 181 -3.96 16.96 47.97
CA MET A 181 -2.92 17.52 48.85
C MET A 181 -3.51 18.41 49.94
N ARG A 182 -4.55 19.19 49.64
CA ARG A 182 -5.22 20.08 50.61
C ARG A 182 -5.97 19.30 51.69
N ARG A 183 -6.50 18.11 51.35
CA ARG A 183 -7.09 17.16 52.32
C ARG A 183 -6.07 16.48 53.21
N ARG A 184 -4.79 16.48 52.83
CA ARG A 184 -3.68 15.89 53.59
C ARG A 184 -2.96 16.88 54.52
N ARG A 185 -3.56 18.04 54.85
CA ARG A 185 -2.99 18.92 55.88
C ARG A 185 -2.90 18.16 57.21
N PRO A 186 -1.70 17.91 57.77
CA PRO A 186 -1.57 17.27 59.07
C PRO A 186 -2.19 18.16 60.15
N ALA A 187 -2.94 17.57 61.07
CA ALA A 187 -3.40 18.24 62.28
C ALA A 187 -2.18 18.80 63.02
N ALA A 188 -2.26 20.05 63.46
CA ALA A 188 -1.18 20.70 64.18
C ALA A 188 -0.79 19.84 65.41
N PRO A 189 0.51 19.61 65.65
CA PRO A 189 0.98 18.74 66.72
C PRO A 189 0.61 19.32 68.09
N VAL A 190 0.05 18.45 68.93
CA VAL A 190 -0.28 18.73 70.33
C VAL A 190 1.03 19.01 71.09
N SER A 191 1.16 20.19 71.70
CA SER A 191 2.28 20.44 72.63
C SER A 191 1.98 19.84 74.02
N PRO A 192 2.98 19.20 74.66
CA PRO A 192 2.82 18.44 75.89
C PRO A 192 2.95 19.29 77.17
N SER A 193 2.57 18.65 78.27
CA SER A 193 2.39 19.08 79.66
C SER A 193 3.46 19.95 80.32
N THR A 194 3.03 20.76 81.31
CA THR A 194 3.83 21.10 82.51
C THR A 194 2.93 21.08 83.76
N PRO A 195 3.32 20.37 84.84
CA PRO A 195 2.64 20.35 86.13
C PRO A 195 3.38 21.19 87.20
N ALA A 196 2.65 21.64 88.22
CA ALA A 196 3.13 21.94 89.57
C ALA A 196 1.86 22.00 90.45
N VAL A 197 1.85 21.57 91.70
CA VAL A 197 2.68 22.11 92.77
C VAL A 197 2.79 21.08 93.90
N TYR A 198 3.98 20.99 94.47
CA TYR A 198 4.22 20.45 95.81
C TYR A 198 3.47 21.29 96.84
N GLU A 199 2.60 20.69 97.64
CA GLU A 199 2.26 21.28 98.93
C GLU A 199 1.89 20.19 99.93
N ASN A 200 2.86 19.88 100.82
CA ASN A 200 2.68 19.68 102.25
C ASN A 200 4.00 19.17 102.84
N HIS A 201 4.75 20.12 103.41
CA HIS A 201 5.54 19.84 104.60
C HIS A 201 4.72 20.32 105.79
N ALA A 202 4.08 19.36 106.45
CA ALA A 202 4.01 19.25 107.90
C ALA A 202 4.53 17.85 108.24
#